data_AF-A0A3D5FPI5-F1
#
_entry.id   AF-A0A3D5FPI5-F1
#
_cell.length_a   1.000
_cell.length_b   1.000
_cell.length_c   1.000
_cell.angle_alpha   90.00
_cell.angle_beta   90.00
_cell.angle_gamma   90.00
#
_symmetry.space_group_name_H-M   'P 1'
#
loop_
_entity.id
_entity.type
_entity.pdbx_description
1 polymer ?
#
loop_
_entity_poly.entity_id
_entity_poly.type
_entity_poly.pdbx_seq_one_letter_code
_entity_poly.pdbx_strand_id
1 'polypeptide(L)'
;MSDSPQNPRRILDRWRGWRSRQYEEVEEFRALLEPPDRFAEGFTVRTIIGVIFISLIMTPGEMYLGLVTGGSIGSAAQWVTVILFLEVAKRSFTTLRRQEIYLLVYVASALVAREEGAFLDLLFRQYFVRSAQAEQFGISRLLPDWWVPGPESEALAQRTFLHEDWILPIGLLILGTIVGRIAWFTSGYVLFRLTSDREKLPFPTAPMSALSAMALAEESGEEQETWKWPVFSVGAIIGSAFGLIYVALPVFSEILGGKKIMLIPIPFWDLTPYLGHLIPAAPLGITLSLGTIMAGLYRPFWGVVGSFAGVIVHTAVSPILYTQGFMPSWLVGMDTIRTQIVTGVDFWRAFSIGITLAVTIISLYQVMATARKRRREWDEGISIDGAAGKTYPATCQHASCRQPSEVRGYCLKHLGRGDFNIWICVVLFSVAALYPIVLAKTLFPTLVTTGLLLVFFGIAFIYAPIMSFVSARLDGLIGREVAIPYINEAIIFLTGYRGVDIWFVPFPTRNYGGHAEGFRVVELTG
;
A
#
# COMPACT_ATOMS: atom_id res chain seq x y z
N MET A 1 52.58 12.43 23.14
CA MET A 1 52.22 11.48 24.22
C MET A 1 50.79 11.03 23.97
N SER A 2 50.67 9.83 23.40
CA SER A 2 49.49 8.95 23.20
C SER A 2 48.10 9.56 22.96
N ASP A 3 47.75 9.72 21.68
CA ASP A 3 46.39 9.49 21.19
C ASP A 3 46.07 8.00 21.36
N SER A 4 45.11 7.66 22.22
CA SER A 4 44.57 6.30 22.32
C SER A 4 43.16 6.27 21.72
N PRO A 5 42.92 5.46 20.67
CA PRO A 5 41.63 5.39 20.01
C PRO A 5 40.80 4.26 20.61
N GLN A 6 40.15 4.45 21.77
CA GLN A 6 39.15 3.50 22.30
C GLN A 6 38.47 3.99 23.59
N ASN A 7 37.73 5.10 23.54
CA ASN A 7 36.80 5.43 24.63
C ASN A 7 35.36 5.02 24.23
N PRO A 8 34.84 3.87 24.70
CA PRO A 8 33.51 3.39 24.32
C PRO A 8 32.38 4.37 24.70
N ARG A 9 32.61 5.26 25.67
CA ARG A 9 31.64 6.30 26.07
C ARG A 9 31.42 7.36 24.99
N ARG A 10 32.48 7.75 24.27
CA ARG A 10 32.39 8.77 23.20
C ARG A 10 31.67 8.23 21.97
N ILE A 11 31.79 6.93 21.71
CA ILE A 11 30.98 6.22 20.71
C ILE A 11 29.52 6.20 21.17
N LEU A 12 29.25 5.75 22.40
CA LEU A 12 27.88 5.74 22.94
C LEU A 12 27.19 7.11 22.92
N ASP A 13 27.91 8.20 23.21
CA ASP A 13 27.36 9.56 23.15
C ASP A 13 27.10 10.01 21.71
N ARG A 14 27.98 9.67 20.76
CA ARG A 14 27.74 9.92 19.32
C ARG A 14 26.55 9.11 18.80
N TRP A 15 26.40 7.86 19.24
CA TRP A 15 25.27 6.99 18.92
C TRP A 15 23.97 7.49 19.55
N ARG A 16 24.00 8.05 20.78
CA ARG A 16 22.84 8.72 21.39
C ARG A 16 22.41 9.96 20.61
N GLY A 17 23.36 10.80 20.19
CA GLY A 17 23.07 11.98 19.37
C GLY A 17 22.54 11.65 17.97
N TRP A 18 22.93 10.50 17.41
CA TRP A 18 22.33 9.97 16.19
C TRP A 18 20.90 9.48 16.40
N ARG A 19 20.66 8.79 17.52
CA ARG A 19 19.33 8.28 17.86
C ARG A 19 18.32 9.41 18.09
N SER A 20 18.73 10.53 18.69
CA SER A 20 17.85 11.70 18.85
C SER A 20 17.48 12.35 17.52
N ARG A 21 18.44 12.47 16.59
CA ARG A 21 18.21 13.06 15.25
C ARG A 21 17.22 12.27 14.39
N GLN A 22 17.20 10.95 14.51
CA GLN A 22 16.23 10.12 13.78
C GLN A 22 14.78 10.40 14.22
N TYR A 23 14.55 10.57 15.52
CA TYR A 23 13.22 10.93 16.03
C TYR A 23 12.86 12.40 15.73
N GLU A 24 13.86 13.28 15.70
CA GLU A 24 13.70 14.69 15.33
C GLU A 24 13.18 14.87 13.90
N GLU A 25 13.73 14.14 12.91
CA GLU A 25 13.23 14.15 11.52
C GLU A 25 11.75 13.69 11.46
N VAL A 26 11.43 12.61 12.14
CA VAL A 26 10.07 12.04 12.12
C VAL A 26 9.06 12.98 12.83
N GLU A 27 9.50 13.69 13.87
CA GLU A 27 8.70 14.73 14.53
C GLU A 27 8.53 15.98 13.65
N GLU A 28 9.56 16.36 12.87
CA GLU A 28 9.47 17.44 11.89
C GLU A 28 8.41 17.13 10.83
N PHE A 29 8.40 15.91 10.28
CA PHE A 29 7.35 15.47 9.35
C PHE A 29 5.95 15.55 9.96
N ARG A 30 5.81 15.15 11.23
CA ARG A 30 4.54 15.25 11.96
C ARG A 30 4.09 16.71 12.13
N ALA A 31 5.03 17.62 12.37
CA ALA A 31 4.76 19.03 12.58
C ALA A 31 4.42 19.78 11.28
N LEU A 32 4.60 19.17 10.10
CA LEU A 32 4.25 19.79 8.81
C LEU A 32 2.76 20.12 8.68
N LEU A 33 1.90 19.31 9.29
CA LEU A 33 0.46 19.50 9.23
C LEU A 33 -0.19 19.08 10.54
N GLU A 34 -0.81 20.05 11.21
CA GLU A 34 -1.63 19.79 12.39
C GLU A 34 -3.08 19.53 11.98
N PRO A 35 -3.78 18.56 12.61
CA PRO A 35 -5.20 18.33 12.35
C PRO A 35 -6.06 19.55 12.67
N PRO A 36 -7.10 19.82 11.87
CA PRO A 36 -7.99 20.96 12.08
C PRO A 36 -8.84 20.81 13.34
N ASP A 37 -9.25 21.94 13.91
CA ASP A 37 -10.10 21.99 15.12
C ASP A 37 -11.54 21.56 14.86
N ARG A 38 -11.97 21.52 13.58
CA ARG A 38 -13.33 21.12 13.17
C ARG A 38 -13.28 20.29 11.89
N PHE A 39 -14.11 19.25 11.87
CA PHE A 39 -14.30 18.33 10.75
C PHE A 39 -15.53 18.74 9.96
N ALA A 40 -15.47 18.64 8.63
CA ALA A 40 -16.60 18.95 7.75
C ALA A 40 -16.99 17.76 6.88
N GLU A 41 -18.24 17.73 6.42
CA GLU A 41 -18.72 16.67 5.55
C GLU A 41 -18.31 16.94 4.09
N GLY A 42 -17.59 15.99 3.48
CA GLY A 42 -17.27 15.97 2.05
C GLY A 42 -18.23 15.14 1.20
N PHE A 43 -19.13 14.36 1.82
CA PHE A 43 -20.05 13.50 1.09
C PHE A 43 -21.23 14.32 0.57
N THR A 44 -21.12 14.80 -0.66
CA THR A 44 -22.14 15.62 -1.33
C THR A 44 -22.50 15.02 -2.68
N VAL A 45 -23.59 15.54 -3.28
CA VAL A 45 -24.00 15.17 -4.64
C VAL A 45 -22.88 15.45 -5.66
N ARG A 46 -22.06 16.49 -5.44
CA ARG A 46 -20.91 16.81 -6.30
C ARG A 46 -19.87 15.69 -6.26
N THR A 47 -19.57 15.19 -5.06
CA THR A 47 -18.68 14.05 -4.87
C THR A 47 -19.24 12.79 -5.53
N ILE A 48 -20.55 12.52 -5.42
CA ILE A 48 -21.18 11.37 -6.09
C ILE A 48 -21.01 11.45 -7.61
N ILE A 49 -21.28 12.62 -8.21
CA ILE A 49 -21.11 12.84 -9.65
C ILE A 49 -19.63 12.63 -10.05
N GLY A 50 -18.70 13.16 -9.27
CA GLY A 50 -17.26 12.96 -9.52
C GLY A 50 -16.84 11.50 -9.42
N VAL A 51 -17.35 10.75 -8.44
CA VAL A 51 -17.09 9.30 -8.33
C VAL A 51 -17.63 8.54 -9.55
N ILE A 52 -18.81 8.88 -10.04
CA ILE A 52 -19.38 8.27 -11.26
C ILE A 52 -18.51 8.60 -12.48
N PHE A 53 -18.06 9.85 -12.61
CA PHE A 53 -17.15 10.28 -13.68
C PHE A 53 -15.84 9.48 -13.65
N ILE A 54 -15.21 9.36 -12.48
CA ILE A 54 -13.98 8.58 -12.29
C ILE A 54 -14.22 7.13 -12.70
N SER A 55 -15.30 6.52 -12.20
CA SER A 55 -15.58 5.09 -12.40
C SER A 55 -15.95 4.72 -13.83
N LEU A 56 -16.72 5.56 -14.54
CA LEU A 56 -17.26 5.24 -15.87
C LEU A 56 -16.36 5.72 -17.01
N ILE A 57 -15.58 6.77 -16.82
CA ILE A 57 -14.80 7.40 -17.89
C ILE A 57 -13.30 7.19 -17.66
N MET A 58 -12.82 7.50 -16.46
CA MET A 58 -11.38 7.53 -16.20
C MET A 58 -10.81 6.12 -16.02
N THR A 59 -11.42 5.29 -15.17
CA THR A 59 -10.96 3.91 -14.92
C THR A 59 -10.89 3.06 -16.19
N PRO A 60 -11.90 3.04 -17.10
CA PRO A 60 -11.77 2.29 -18.35
C PRO A 60 -10.70 2.85 -19.30
N GLY A 61 -10.52 4.18 -19.32
CA GLY A 61 -9.46 4.83 -20.09
C GLY A 61 -8.07 4.44 -19.63
N GLU A 62 -7.86 4.42 -18.31
CA GLU A 62 -6.61 3.99 -17.66
C GLU A 62 -6.33 2.50 -17.91
N MET A 63 -7.34 1.64 -17.74
CA MET A 63 -7.20 0.21 -18.05
C MET A 63 -6.78 -0.01 -19.51
N TYR A 64 -7.39 0.70 -20.46
CA TYR A 64 -7.03 0.60 -21.87
C TYR A 64 -5.59 1.05 -22.11
N LEU A 65 -5.21 2.22 -21.59
CA LEU A 65 -3.88 2.76 -21.79
C LEU A 65 -2.80 1.92 -21.10
N GLY A 66 -3.13 1.29 -19.97
CA GLY A 66 -2.28 0.34 -19.28
C GLY A 66 -1.99 -0.92 -20.10
N LEU A 67 -3.03 -1.47 -20.77
CA LEU A 67 -2.88 -2.61 -21.68
C LEU A 67 -2.08 -2.27 -22.95
N VAL A 68 -2.26 -1.06 -23.50
CA VAL A 68 -1.55 -0.61 -24.71
C VAL A 68 -0.07 -0.33 -24.45
N THR A 69 0.23 0.35 -23.35
CA THR A 69 1.61 0.73 -23.01
C THR A 69 2.39 -0.40 -22.37
N GLY A 70 1.72 -1.48 -21.93
CA GLY A 70 2.34 -2.60 -21.23
C GLY A 70 2.80 -2.25 -19.81
N GLY A 71 2.28 -1.16 -19.24
CA GLY A 71 2.58 -0.69 -17.89
C GLY A 71 1.47 0.24 -17.38
N SER A 72 1.35 0.43 -16.07
CA SER A 72 0.36 1.37 -15.53
C SER A 72 0.87 2.81 -15.64
N ILE A 73 -0.01 3.77 -15.96
CA ILE A 73 0.28 5.22 -15.79
C ILE A 73 0.43 5.57 -14.29
N GLY A 74 0.10 4.61 -13.43
CA GLY A 74 0.41 4.61 -12.01
C GLY A 74 -0.34 5.71 -11.27
N SER A 75 0.33 6.31 -10.28
CA SER A 75 -0.26 7.37 -9.46
C SER A 75 -0.59 8.66 -10.22
N ALA A 76 -0.03 8.87 -11.43
CA ALA A 76 -0.26 10.11 -12.17
C ALA A 76 -1.69 10.21 -12.70
N ALA A 77 -2.26 9.10 -13.15
CA ALA A 77 -3.64 8.95 -13.62
C ALA A 77 -4.68 9.51 -12.64
N GLN A 78 -4.51 9.16 -11.36
CA GLN A 78 -5.35 9.62 -10.26
C GLN A 78 -5.37 11.15 -10.17
N TRP A 79 -4.20 11.79 -10.22
CA TRP A 79 -4.10 13.24 -10.07
C TRP A 79 -4.65 13.97 -11.28
N VAL A 80 -4.35 13.50 -12.48
CA VAL A 80 -4.89 14.05 -13.73
C VAL A 80 -6.41 14.01 -13.71
N THR A 81 -6.99 12.89 -13.27
CA THR A 81 -8.43 12.73 -13.14
C THR A 81 -9.07 13.78 -12.22
N VAL A 82 -8.48 14.00 -11.04
CA VAL A 82 -9.00 14.98 -10.07
C VAL A 82 -8.86 16.41 -10.61
N ILE A 83 -7.73 16.73 -11.24
CA ILE A 83 -7.48 18.04 -11.86
C ILE A 83 -8.47 18.31 -12.99
N LEU A 84 -8.73 17.34 -13.87
CA LEU A 84 -9.71 17.47 -14.94
C LEU A 84 -11.12 17.69 -14.38
N PHE A 85 -11.50 16.96 -13.34
CA PHE A 85 -12.80 17.16 -12.68
C PHE A 85 -12.92 18.53 -12.03
N LEU A 86 -11.87 19.00 -11.35
CA LEU A 86 -11.78 20.35 -10.80
C LEU A 86 -11.95 21.41 -11.88
N GLU A 87 -11.28 21.24 -13.02
CA GLU A 87 -11.35 22.19 -14.13
C GLU A 87 -12.76 22.24 -14.76
N VAL A 88 -13.41 21.09 -14.90
CA VAL A 88 -14.81 21.02 -15.34
C VAL A 88 -15.75 21.69 -14.32
N ALA A 89 -15.53 21.47 -13.03
CA ALA A 89 -16.32 22.08 -11.96
C ALA A 89 -16.17 23.61 -11.98
N LYS A 90 -14.94 24.14 -12.11
CA LYS A 90 -14.66 25.57 -12.24
C LYS A 90 -15.36 26.19 -13.45
N ARG A 91 -15.28 25.54 -14.62
CA ARG A 91 -15.95 25.99 -15.85
C ARG A 91 -17.47 25.94 -15.76
N SER A 92 -18.00 25.12 -14.86
CA SER A 92 -19.42 25.04 -14.54
C SER A 92 -19.85 26.04 -13.44
N PHE A 93 -18.97 26.98 -13.06
CA PHE A 93 -19.18 27.94 -11.96
C PHE A 93 -19.47 27.28 -10.60
N THR A 94 -18.91 26.09 -10.37
CA THR A 94 -19.01 25.37 -9.10
C THR A 94 -17.65 25.32 -8.43
N THR A 95 -17.61 25.54 -7.12
CA THR A 95 -16.42 25.34 -6.29
C THR A 95 -16.56 24.02 -5.53
N LEU A 96 -15.43 23.38 -5.22
CA LEU A 96 -15.40 22.15 -4.42
C LEU A 96 -14.68 22.42 -3.10
N ARG A 97 -15.24 21.94 -2.01
CA ARG A 97 -14.61 22.03 -0.68
C ARG A 97 -13.41 21.09 -0.60
N ARG A 98 -12.49 21.38 0.31
CA ARG A 98 -11.30 20.55 0.59
C ARG A 98 -11.66 19.08 0.84
N GLN A 99 -12.73 18.82 1.57
CA GLN A 99 -13.22 17.47 1.89
C GLN A 99 -13.79 16.74 0.67
N GLU A 100 -14.49 17.45 -0.22
CA GLU A 100 -15.03 16.88 -1.47
C GLU A 100 -13.86 16.45 -2.37
N ILE A 101 -12.84 17.30 -2.50
CA ILE A 101 -11.65 17.04 -3.32
C ILE A 101 -10.86 15.87 -2.75
N TYR A 102 -10.63 15.84 -1.45
CA TYR A 102 -9.97 14.71 -0.81
C TYR A 102 -10.72 13.39 -1.05
N LEU A 103 -12.06 13.38 -0.96
CA LEU A 103 -12.84 12.18 -1.27
C LEU A 103 -12.70 11.75 -2.74
N LEU A 104 -12.63 12.70 -3.68
CA LEU A 104 -12.39 12.38 -5.09
C LEU A 104 -10.99 11.82 -5.31
N VAL A 105 -9.95 12.42 -4.70
CA VAL A 105 -8.58 11.89 -4.71
C VAL A 105 -8.56 10.48 -4.16
N TYR A 106 -9.20 10.27 -3.01
CA TYR A 106 -9.26 9.00 -2.32
C TYR A 106 -9.96 7.91 -3.15
N VAL A 107 -11.11 8.22 -3.76
CA VAL A 107 -11.84 7.28 -4.62
C VAL A 107 -11.05 7.00 -5.91
N ALA A 108 -10.44 8.02 -6.51
CA ALA A 108 -9.55 7.83 -7.66
C ALA A 108 -8.36 6.93 -7.30
N SER A 109 -7.70 7.14 -6.16
CA SER A 109 -6.64 6.24 -5.66
C SER A 109 -7.16 4.82 -5.51
N ALA A 110 -8.32 4.67 -4.87
CA ALA A 110 -8.87 3.37 -4.57
C ALA A 110 -9.33 2.62 -5.84
N LEU A 111 -9.78 3.33 -6.87
CA LEU A 111 -10.16 2.72 -8.15
C LEU A 111 -8.93 2.33 -8.96
N VAL A 112 -7.97 3.24 -9.13
CA VAL A 112 -6.74 2.99 -9.92
C VAL A 112 -5.89 1.90 -9.26
N ALA A 113 -5.67 1.96 -7.94
CA ALA A 113 -4.93 0.92 -7.22
C ALA A 113 -5.63 -0.44 -7.19
N ARG A 114 -6.93 -0.51 -7.52
CA ARG A 114 -7.73 -1.74 -7.55
C ARG A 114 -8.05 -2.21 -8.97
N GLU A 115 -7.53 -1.54 -10.00
CA GLU A 115 -7.65 -2.03 -11.38
C GLU A 115 -7.14 -3.48 -11.46
N GLU A 116 -6.04 -3.80 -10.79
CA GLU A 116 -5.45 -5.15 -10.72
C GLU A 116 -6.29 -6.20 -9.96
N GLY A 117 -7.41 -5.82 -9.30
CA GLY A 117 -8.21 -6.74 -8.47
C GLY A 117 -9.73 -6.75 -8.74
N ALA A 118 -10.19 -6.00 -9.75
CA ALA A 118 -11.61 -5.91 -10.12
C ALA A 118 -11.82 -6.27 -11.60
N PHE A 119 -12.09 -5.27 -12.46
CA PHE A 119 -12.44 -5.50 -13.86
C PHE A 119 -11.26 -5.92 -14.73
N LEU A 120 -10.04 -5.42 -14.48
CA LEU A 120 -8.85 -5.84 -15.24
C LEU A 120 -8.57 -7.33 -15.00
N ASP A 121 -8.80 -7.80 -13.77
CA ASP A 121 -8.66 -9.21 -13.42
C ASP A 121 -9.69 -10.06 -14.20
N LEU A 122 -10.95 -9.64 -14.32
CA LEU A 122 -11.93 -10.35 -15.17
C LEU A 122 -11.48 -10.45 -16.64
N LEU A 123 -10.90 -9.39 -17.18
CA LEU A 123 -10.34 -9.39 -18.54
C LEU A 123 -9.13 -10.33 -18.65
N PHE A 124 -8.25 -10.33 -17.65
CA PHE A 124 -7.13 -11.26 -17.55
C PHE A 124 -7.59 -12.70 -17.47
N ARG A 125 -8.60 -13.01 -16.65
CA ARG A 125 -9.20 -14.36 -16.53
C ARG A 125 -9.76 -14.83 -17.87
N GLN A 126 -10.50 -13.97 -18.56
CA GLN A 126 -11.03 -14.23 -19.90
C GLN A 126 -9.93 -14.57 -20.91
N TYR A 127 -8.79 -13.87 -20.84
CA TYR A 127 -7.61 -14.15 -21.67
C TYR A 127 -6.92 -15.45 -21.24
N PHE A 128 -6.71 -15.66 -19.95
CA PHE A 128 -5.94 -16.76 -19.39
C PHE A 128 -6.53 -18.12 -19.75
N VAL A 129 -7.86 -18.29 -19.63
CA VAL A 129 -8.56 -19.56 -19.99
C VAL A 129 -8.27 -19.99 -21.43
N ARG A 130 -8.19 -19.04 -22.36
CA ARG A 130 -7.98 -19.28 -23.79
C ARG A 130 -6.54 -19.01 -24.25
N SER A 131 -5.63 -18.84 -23.30
CA SER A 131 -4.21 -18.67 -23.62
C SER A 131 -3.62 -19.99 -24.08
N ALA A 132 -2.71 -19.93 -25.06
CA ALA A 132 -2.00 -21.11 -25.57
C ALA A 132 -1.24 -21.83 -24.45
N GLN A 133 -0.76 -21.09 -23.45
CA GLN A 133 -0.06 -21.64 -22.30
C GLN A 133 -1.02 -22.45 -21.42
N ALA A 134 -2.18 -21.90 -21.05
CA ALA A 134 -3.15 -22.64 -20.24
C ALA A 134 -3.65 -23.91 -20.96
N GLU A 135 -3.78 -23.86 -22.28
CA GLU A 135 -4.17 -25.00 -23.10
C GLU A 135 -3.04 -26.05 -23.17
N GLN A 136 -1.79 -25.63 -23.39
CA GLN A 136 -0.60 -26.51 -23.42
C GLN A 136 -0.37 -27.22 -22.07
N PHE A 137 -0.61 -26.52 -20.95
CA PHE A 137 -0.51 -27.11 -19.62
C PHE A 137 -1.77 -27.90 -19.21
N GLY A 138 -2.81 -27.96 -20.06
CA GLY A 138 -4.07 -28.65 -19.78
C GLY A 138 -4.88 -28.02 -18.64
N ILE A 139 -4.56 -26.78 -18.24
CA ILE A 139 -5.19 -26.08 -17.11
C ILE A 139 -6.52 -25.48 -17.54
N SER A 140 -6.70 -25.11 -18.81
CA SER A 140 -7.92 -24.44 -19.30
C SER A 140 -9.24 -25.12 -18.95
N ARG A 141 -9.24 -26.46 -18.80
CA ARG A 141 -10.43 -27.26 -18.44
C ARG A 141 -10.54 -27.56 -16.93
N LEU A 142 -9.50 -27.25 -16.15
CA LEU A 142 -9.44 -27.45 -14.70
C LEU A 142 -9.84 -26.18 -13.94
N LEU A 143 -10.13 -25.09 -14.64
CA LEU A 143 -10.50 -23.82 -14.04
C LEU A 143 -11.95 -23.87 -13.55
N PRO A 144 -12.23 -23.45 -12.31
CA PRO A 144 -13.60 -23.47 -11.79
C PRO A 144 -14.51 -22.43 -12.47
N ASP A 145 -15.76 -22.82 -12.75
CA ASP A 145 -16.77 -21.96 -13.39
C ASP A 145 -17.09 -20.69 -12.59
N TRP A 146 -16.93 -20.74 -11.27
CA TRP A 146 -17.13 -19.58 -10.39
C TRP A 146 -16.01 -18.54 -10.49
N TRP A 147 -14.83 -18.91 -11.01
CA TRP A 147 -13.71 -18.00 -11.21
C TRP A 147 -13.76 -17.35 -12.60
N VAL A 148 -14.12 -18.13 -13.62
CA VAL A 148 -14.23 -17.72 -15.02
C VAL A 148 -15.16 -18.67 -15.78
N PRO A 149 -15.91 -18.21 -16.79
CA PRO A 149 -16.66 -19.11 -17.66
C PRO A 149 -15.76 -20.12 -18.39
N GLY A 150 -16.29 -21.31 -18.67
CA GLY A 150 -15.57 -22.35 -19.39
C GLY A 150 -15.10 -21.91 -20.79
N PRO A 151 -14.05 -22.53 -21.36
CA PRO A 151 -13.40 -22.11 -22.60
C PRO A 151 -14.33 -22.09 -23.82
N GLU A 152 -15.38 -22.92 -23.81
CA GLU A 152 -16.37 -23.06 -24.89
C GLU A 152 -17.62 -22.19 -24.70
N SER A 153 -17.70 -21.39 -23.62
CA SER A 153 -18.84 -20.52 -23.33
C SER A 153 -19.09 -19.48 -24.43
N GLU A 154 -20.36 -19.20 -24.73
CA GLU A 154 -20.75 -18.15 -25.67
C GLU A 154 -20.34 -16.76 -25.18
N ALA A 155 -20.33 -16.53 -23.86
CA ALA A 155 -19.88 -15.28 -23.25
C ALA A 155 -18.44 -14.95 -23.68
N LEU A 156 -17.62 -15.99 -23.69
CA LEU A 156 -16.24 -15.93 -24.10
C LEU A 156 -16.14 -15.68 -25.61
N ALA A 157 -16.90 -16.41 -26.44
CA ALA A 157 -16.90 -16.22 -27.89
C ALA A 157 -17.29 -14.79 -28.30
N GLN A 158 -18.34 -14.25 -27.69
CA GLN A 158 -18.88 -12.91 -27.99
C GLN A 158 -18.11 -11.76 -27.31
N ARG A 159 -17.13 -12.08 -26.46
CA ARG A 159 -16.35 -11.11 -25.67
C ARG A 159 -17.21 -10.14 -24.88
N THR A 160 -18.28 -10.66 -24.26
CA THR A 160 -19.21 -9.88 -23.44
C THR A 160 -19.21 -10.34 -21.99
N PHE A 161 -19.31 -9.39 -21.06
CA PHE A 161 -19.55 -9.66 -19.64
C PHE A 161 -21.05 -9.75 -19.30
N LEU A 162 -21.92 -9.38 -20.24
CA LEU A 162 -23.38 -9.42 -20.09
C LEU A 162 -23.92 -10.78 -20.55
N HIS A 163 -23.53 -11.83 -19.84
CA HIS A 163 -23.98 -13.21 -20.09
C HIS A 163 -24.18 -13.95 -18.76
N GLU A 164 -25.05 -14.97 -18.73
CA GLU A 164 -25.39 -15.68 -17.49
C GLU A 164 -24.18 -16.36 -16.83
N ASP A 165 -23.28 -16.92 -17.62
CA ASP A 165 -22.03 -17.55 -17.14
C ASP A 165 -21.15 -16.61 -16.30
N TRP A 166 -21.25 -15.28 -16.51
CA TRP A 166 -20.49 -14.30 -15.74
C TRP A 166 -21.15 -13.90 -14.43
N ILE A 167 -22.42 -14.26 -14.19
CA ILE A 167 -23.17 -13.86 -12.99
C ILE A 167 -22.45 -14.32 -11.72
N LEU A 168 -21.99 -15.57 -11.69
CA LEU A 168 -21.34 -16.13 -10.50
C LEU A 168 -19.95 -15.50 -10.25
N PRO A 169 -19.02 -15.44 -11.24
CA PRO A 169 -17.74 -14.75 -11.06
C PRO A 169 -17.87 -13.27 -10.67
N ILE A 170 -18.75 -12.52 -11.34
CA ILE A 170 -18.98 -11.10 -11.05
C ILE A 170 -19.64 -10.94 -9.67
N GLY A 171 -20.61 -11.77 -9.32
CA GLY A 171 -21.29 -11.76 -8.03
C GLY A 171 -20.33 -11.99 -6.86
N LEU A 172 -19.45 -12.99 -6.98
CA LEU A 172 -18.41 -13.26 -5.97
C LEU A 172 -17.39 -12.12 -5.87
N LEU A 173 -17.03 -11.50 -7.00
CA LEU A 173 -16.12 -10.35 -7.04
C LEU A 173 -16.74 -9.14 -6.32
N ILE A 174 -18.01 -8.82 -6.61
CA ILE A 174 -18.74 -7.72 -5.95
C ILE A 174 -18.86 -7.98 -4.45
N LEU A 175 -19.30 -9.18 -4.07
CA LEU A 175 -19.43 -9.55 -2.66
C LEU A 175 -18.08 -9.51 -1.93
N GLY A 176 -17.03 -10.07 -2.53
CA GLY A 176 -15.67 -10.03 -1.99
C GLY A 176 -15.12 -8.60 -1.88
N THR A 177 -15.51 -7.71 -2.79
CA THR A 177 -15.16 -6.29 -2.75
C THR A 177 -15.86 -5.56 -1.61
N ILE A 178 -17.15 -5.79 -1.42
CA ILE A 178 -17.95 -5.21 -0.32
C ILE A 178 -17.41 -5.69 1.02
N VAL A 179 -17.26 -7.02 1.20
CA VAL A 179 -16.74 -7.59 2.44
C VAL A 179 -15.31 -7.13 2.71
N GLY A 180 -14.47 -7.12 1.68
CA GLY A 180 -13.12 -6.61 1.78
C GLY A 180 -13.08 -5.15 2.21
N ARG A 181 -14.04 -4.33 1.77
CA ARG A 181 -14.17 -2.93 2.15
C ARG A 181 -14.62 -2.75 3.60
N ILE A 182 -15.54 -3.59 4.07
CA ILE A 182 -15.95 -3.63 5.47
C ILE A 182 -14.75 -3.99 6.36
N ALA A 183 -14.01 -5.05 6.01
CA ALA A 183 -12.81 -5.44 6.74
C ALA A 183 -11.78 -4.31 6.76
N TRP A 184 -11.48 -3.74 5.59
CA TRP A 184 -10.56 -2.60 5.40
C TRP A 184 -10.90 -1.42 6.29
N PHE A 185 -12.17 -0.98 6.28
CA PHE A 185 -12.63 0.18 7.03
C PHE A 185 -12.55 -0.07 8.54
N THR A 186 -13.06 -1.22 8.97
CA THR A 186 -13.21 -1.54 10.39
C THR A 186 -11.87 -1.82 11.07
N SER A 187 -10.98 -2.59 10.43
CA SER A 187 -9.65 -2.86 10.98
C SER A 187 -8.78 -1.61 10.94
N GLY A 188 -8.77 -0.87 9.82
CA GLY A 188 -8.01 0.37 9.69
C GLY A 188 -8.41 1.41 10.73
N TYR A 189 -9.70 1.57 11.00
CA TYR A 189 -10.20 2.51 12.00
C TYR A 189 -9.78 2.11 13.43
N VAL A 190 -9.91 0.82 13.79
CA VAL A 190 -9.46 0.32 15.10
C VAL A 190 -7.95 0.51 15.27
N LEU A 191 -7.17 0.18 14.25
CA LEU A 191 -5.71 0.35 14.27
C LEU A 191 -5.32 1.82 14.39
N PHE A 192 -6.02 2.71 13.69
CA PHE A 192 -5.83 4.15 13.79
C PHE A 192 -6.14 4.70 15.18
N ARG A 193 -7.22 4.26 15.83
CA ARG A 193 -7.52 4.58 17.24
C ARG A 193 -6.40 4.13 18.19
N LEU A 194 -5.86 2.94 17.96
CA LEU A 194 -4.78 2.39 18.80
C LEU A 194 -3.45 3.13 18.57
N THR A 195 -3.09 3.39 17.32
CA THR A 195 -1.77 3.93 16.96
C THR A 195 -1.72 5.46 16.99
N SER A 196 -2.73 6.14 16.43
CA SER A 196 -2.76 7.60 16.35
C SER A 196 -3.36 8.26 17.60
N ASP A 197 -4.54 7.82 18.06
CA ASP A 197 -5.18 8.46 19.23
C ASP A 197 -4.48 8.06 20.54
N ARG A 198 -4.23 6.75 20.73
CA ARG A 198 -3.68 6.22 21.99
C ARG A 198 -2.16 6.27 22.06
N GLU A 199 -1.45 5.76 21.04
CA GLU A 199 0.03 5.77 21.02
C GLU A 199 0.62 7.09 20.50
N LYS A 200 -0.18 7.95 19.83
CA LYS A 200 0.27 9.23 19.27
C LYS A 200 1.49 9.08 18.36
N LEU A 201 1.50 8.04 17.53
CA LEU A 201 2.56 7.84 16.55
C LEU A 201 2.62 9.01 15.54
N PRO A 202 3.81 9.31 15.00
CA PRO A 202 4.02 10.47 14.15
C PRO A 202 3.46 10.35 12.73
N PHE A 203 3.43 9.14 12.14
CA PHE A 203 3.01 8.88 10.76
C PHE A 203 3.70 9.81 9.75
N PRO A 204 5.01 9.65 9.48
CA PRO A 204 5.79 10.61 8.70
C PRO A 204 5.29 10.84 7.26
N THR A 205 4.61 9.85 6.67
CA THR A 205 4.12 9.90 5.28
C THR A 205 2.69 10.46 5.15
N ALA A 206 1.90 10.47 6.23
CA ALA A 206 0.52 10.94 6.20
C ALA A 206 0.39 12.47 5.98
N PRO A 207 1.18 13.35 6.63
CA PRO A 207 1.18 14.78 6.34
C PRO A 207 1.50 15.09 4.88
N MET A 208 2.43 14.33 4.27
CA MET A 208 2.81 14.54 2.88
C MET A 208 1.67 14.23 1.90
N SER A 209 0.93 13.15 2.14
CA SER A 209 -0.23 12.79 1.32
C SER A 209 -1.46 13.69 1.58
N ALA A 210 -1.62 14.21 2.80
CA ALA A 210 -2.65 15.20 3.10
C ALA A 210 -2.35 16.54 2.41
N LEU A 211 -1.11 17.03 2.50
CA LEU A 211 -0.68 18.29 1.87
C LEU A 211 -0.83 18.27 0.35
N SER A 212 -0.59 17.14 -0.30
CA SER A 212 -0.78 17.02 -1.75
C SER A 212 -2.25 17.12 -2.16
N ALA A 213 -3.16 16.48 -1.42
CA ALA A 213 -4.60 16.61 -1.65
C ALA A 213 -5.11 18.04 -1.35
N MET A 214 -4.60 18.67 -0.29
CA MET A 214 -4.96 20.05 0.08
C MET A 214 -4.43 21.09 -0.91
N ALA A 215 -3.25 20.88 -1.49
CA ALA A 215 -2.68 21.78 -2.50
C ALA A 215 -3.59 21.89 -3.74
N LEU A 216 -4.26 20.81 -4.14
CA LEU A 216 -5.25 20.83 -5.22
C LEU A 216 -6.55 21.53 -4.80
N ALA A 217 -6.87 21.50 -3.51
CA ALA A 217 -8.06 22.12 -3.00
C ALA A 217 -7.95 23.65 -2.90
N GLU A 218 -6.76 24.17 -2.63
CA GLU A 218 -6.45 25.61 -2.74
C GLU A 218 -6.70 26.14 -4.16
N GLU A 219 -6.67 25.26 -5.17
CA GLU A 219 -6.93 25.62 -6.57
C GLU A 219 -8.43 25.79 -6.89
N SER A 220 -9.35 25.29 -6.06
CA SER A 220 -10.80 25.23 -6.37
C SER A 220 -11.54 26.58 -6.27
N GLY A 221 -10.83 27.67 -5.96
CA GLY A 221 -11.33 29.05 -6.05
C GLY A 221 -11.91 29.65 -4.76
N GLU A 222 -11.88 28.94 -3.63
CA GLU A 222 -12.27 29.49 -2.31
C GLU A 222 -11.12 30.17 -1.55
N GLU A 223 -9.86 29.80 -1.82
CA GLU A 223 -8.67 30.30 -1.10
C GLU A 223 -7.74 31.11 -2.02
N GLN A 224 -6.94 32.03 -1.45
CA GLN A 224 -5.98 32.84 -2.23
C GLN A 224 -4.90 31.97 -2.86
N GLU A 225 -4.52 32.29 -4.11
CA GLU A 225 -3.40 31.63 -4.79
C GLU A 225 -2.14 31.70 -3.92
N THR A 226 -1.69 30.52 -3.47
CA THR A 226 -0.56 30.38 -2.57
C THR A 226 0.72 30.09 -3.38
N TRP A 227 1.89 30.17 -2.74
CA TRP A 227 3.21 29.82 -3.32
C TRP A 227 3.27 28.43 -3.99
N LYS A 228 2.32 27.54 -3.68
CA LYS A 228 2.20 26.21 -4.26
C LYS A 228 1.89 26.23 -5.76
N TRP A 229 1.18 27.24 -6.27
CA TRP A 229 0.82 27.32 -7.69
C TRP A 229 2.03 27.50 -8.62
N PRO A 230 2.98 28.42 -8.36
CA PRO A 230 4.23 28.48 -9.11
C PRO A 230 5.00 27.15 -9.09
N VAL A 231 5.08 26.49 -7.94
CA VAL A 231 5.79 25.20 -7.79
C VAL A 231 5.11 24.09 -8.59
N PHE A 232 3.77 24.03 -8.54
CA PHE A 232 2.97 23.11 -9.36
C PHE A 232 3.22 23.36 -10.85
N SER A 233 3.20 24.62 -11.30
CA SER A 233 3.41 24.99 -12.70
C SER A 233 4.80 24.59 -13.20
N VAL A 234 5.85 24.83 -12.41
CA VAL A 234 7.22 24.37 -12.74
C VAL A 234 7.28 22.85 -12.83
N GLY A 235 6.69 22.15 -11.86
CA GLY A 235 6.58 20.69 -11.87
C GLY A 235 5.84 20.17 -13.10
N ALA A 236 4.74 20.81 -13.49
CA ALA A 236 3.94 20.46 -14.66
C ALA A 236 4.72 20.64 -15.96
N ILE A 237 5.50 21.72 -16.11
CA ILE A 237 6.35 21.94 -17.29
C ILE A 237 7.46 20.89 -17.38
N ILE A 238 8.17 20.64 -16.27
CA ILE A 238 9.23 19.63 -16.22
C ILE A 238 8.66 18.25 -16.52
N GLY A 239 7.54 17.90 -15.87
CA GLY A 239 6.85 16.63 -16.05
C GLY A 239 6.34 16.44 -17.48
N SER A 240 5.78 17.50 -18.10
CA SER A 240 5.31 17.45 -19.49
C SER A 240 6.46 17.30 -20.48
N ALA A 241 7.55 18.05 -20.30
CA ALA A 241 8.73 17.95 -21.15
C ALA A 241 9.37 16.55 -21.05
N PHE A 242 9.51 16.03 -19.83
CA PHE A 242 10.02 14.68 -19.61
C PHE A 242 9.08 13.62 -20.17
N GLY A 243 7.77 13.72 -19.92
CA GLY A 243 6.76 12.79 -20.41
C GLY A 243 6.67 12.75 -21.93
N LEU A 244 6.87 13.89 -22.60
CA LEU A 244 6.94 13.97 -24.06
C LEU A 244 8.10 13.12 -24.62
N ILE A 245 9.27 13.20 -23.99
CA ILE A 245 10.47 12.48 -24.43
C ILE A 245 10.43 11.00 -23.99
N TYR A 246 10.01 10.75 -22.76
CA TYR A 246 10.08 9.43 -22.12
C TYR A 246 8.92 8.52 -22.50
N VAL A 247 7.71 9.05 -22.69
CA VAL A 247 6.49 8.25 -22.98
C VAL A 247 5.95 8.54 -24.37
N ALA A 248 5.68 9.81 -24.68
CA ALA A 248 4.97 10.16 -25.91
C ALA A 248 5.78 9.81 -27.17
N LEU A 249 7.07 10.12 -27.20
CA LEU A 249 7.92 9.84 -28.35
C LEU A 249 7.99 8.33 -28.69
N PRO A 250 8.26 7.41 -27.75
CA PRO A 250 8.18 5.96 -28.02
C PRO A 250 6.80 5.51 -28.52
N VAL A 251 5.71 6.00 -27.92
CA VAL A 251 4.34 5.62 -28.27
C VAL A 251 3.96 6.11 -29.68
N PHE A 252 4.19 7.39 -29.98
CA PHE A 252 3.89 7.94 -31.30
C PHE A 252 4.79 7.35 -32.39
N SER A 253 6.08 7.10 -32.11
CA SER A 253 6.97 6.47 -33.08
C SER A 253 6.59 5.02 -33.39
N GLU A 254 6.09 4.26 -32.40
CA GLU A 254 5.52 2.94 -32.63
C GLU A 254 4.27 3.00 -33.50
N ILE A 255 3.31 3.87 -33.17
CA ILE A 255 2.03 3.96 -33.87
C ILE A 255 2.21 4.43 -35.32
N LEU A 256 3.00 5.49 -35.55
CA LEU A 256 3.18 6.04 -36.89
C LEU A 256 4.23 5.28 -37.73
N GLY A 257 5.29 4.79 -37.09
CA GLY A 257 6.48 4.26 -37.78
C GLY A 257 6.74 2.77 -37.58
N GLY A 258 5.92 2.07 -36.79
CA GLY A 258 6.09 0.64 -36.47
C GLY A 258 7.36 0.30 -35.67
N LYS A 259 8.14 1.31 -35.24
CA LYS A 259 9.38 1.15 -34.47
C LYS A 259 9.41 2.13 -33.31
N LYS A 260 9.61 1.62 -32.09
CA LYS A 260 9.81 2.40 -30.88
C LYS A 260 11.15 3.12 -30.90
N ILE A 261 11.13 4.45 -31.05
CA ILE A 261 12.31 5.29 -30.84
C ILE A 261 12.37 5.63 -29.35
N MET A 262 13.29 4.98 -28.63
CA MET A 262 13.51 5.20 -27.20
C MET A 262 14.82 5.95 -26.98
N LEU A 263 14.73 7.25 -26.67
CA LEU A 263 15.90 8.05 -26.27
C LEU A 263 16.43 7.63 -24.89
N ILE A 264 15.50 7.29 -23.98
CA ILE A 264 15.79 6.80 -22.64
C ILE A 264 15.19 5.38 -22.54
N PRO A 265 15.96 4.38 -22.08
CA PRO A 265 15.45 3.02 -21.95
C PRO A 265 14.28 2.91 -20.97
N ILE A 266 13.22 2.20 -21.37
CA ILE A 266 12.05 1.85 -20.56
C ILE A 266 12.05 0.33 -20.39
N PRO A 267 11.77 -0.22 -19.19
CA PRO A 267 11.46 0.48 -17.93
C PRO A 267 12.69 1.00 -17.18
N PHE A 268 13.87 0.45 -17.45
CA PHE A 268 15.14 0.85 -16.84
C PHE A 268 16.28 0.52 -17.80
N TRP A 269 17.44 1.13 -17.55
CA TRP A 269 18.66 0.76 -18.26
C TRP A 269 19.26 -0.49 -17.61
N ASP A 270 19.27 -1.59 -18.35
CA ASP A 270 19.82 -2.87 -17.91
C ASP A 270 21.36 -2.88 -18.06
N LEU A 271 22.06 -2.88 -16.93
CA LEU A 271 23.51 -2.99 -16.85
C LEU A 271 23.98 -4.41 -16.54
N THR A 272 23.06 -5.32 -16.20
CA THR A 272 23.40 -6.68 -15.75
C THR A 272 24.13 -7.49 -16.83
N PRO A 273 23.71 -7.50 -18.11
CA PRO A 273 24.44 -8.22 -19.16
C PRO A 273 25.85 -7.68 -19.39
N TYR A 274 26.04 -6.35 -19.26
CA TYR A 274 27.33 -5.70 -19.51
C TYR A 274 28.31 -5.89 -18.35
N LEU A 275 27.82 -5.81 -17.12
CA LEU A 275 28.62 -5.90 -15.90
C LEU A 275 28.66 -7.31 -15.30
N GLY A 276 27.93 -8.28 -15.86
CA GLY A 276 27.83 -9.64 -15.31
C GLY A 276 29.18 -10.37 -15.21
N HIS A 277 30.18 -9.99 -16.00
CA HIS A 277 31.55 -10.50 -15.85
C HIS A 277 32.32 -9.91 -14.66
N LEU A 278 32.00 -8.66 -14.27
CA LEU A 278 32.66 -7.96 -13.17
C LEU A 278 31.94 -8.20 -11.84
N ILE A 279 30.60 -8.17 -11.86
CA ILE A 279 29.73 -8.28 -10.69
C ILE A 279 28.71 -9.40 -10.97
N PRO A 280 29.13 -10.68 -10.89
CA PRO A 280 28.24 -11.81 -11.20
C PRO A 280 27.06 -11.88 -10.23
N ALA A 281 25.93 -12.35 -10.74
CA ALA A 281 24.69 -12.56 -10.00
C ALA A 281 24.11 -11.33 -9.27
N ALA A 282 24.58 -10.11 -9.58
CA ALA A 282 23.97 -8.88 -9.08
C ALA A 282 23.05 -8.26 -10.14
N PRO A 283 21.73 -8.14 -9.88
CA PRO A 283 20.83 -7.42 -10.77
C PRO A 283 21.10 -5.90 -10.69
N LEU A 284 21.51 -5.31 -11.80
CA LEU A 284 21.85 -3.90 -11.96
C LEU A 284 20.97 -3.25 -13.01
N GLY A 285 19.83 -2.72 -12.56
CA GLY A 285 18.94 -1.88 -13.37
C GLY A 285 18.91 -0.46 -12.82
N ILE A 286 19.17 0.54 -13.67
CA ILE A 286 19.02 1.96 -13.29
C ILE A 286 17.73 2.49 -13.90
N THR A 287 16.76 2.83 -13.04
CA THR A 287 15.58 3.56 -13.49
C THR A 287 15.92 5.03 -13.69
N LEU A 288 15.61 5.54 -14.88
CA LEU A 288 15.77 6.95 -15.23
C LEU A 288 14.42 7.69 -15.20
N SER A 289 13.44 7.11 -14.50
CA SER A 289 12.12 7.73 -14.33
C SER A 289 12.20 8.91 -13.36
N LEU A 290 11.88 10.10 -13.87
CA LEU A 290 11.80 11.31 -13.05
C LEU A 290 10.82 11.14 -11.88
N GLY A 291 9.74 10.37 -12.05
CA GLY A 291 8.76 10.09 -11.00
C GLY A 291 9.39 9.40 -9.78
N THR A 292 10.27 8.42 -10.00
CA THR A 292 10.97 7.74 -8.90
C THR A 292 11.97 8.64 -8.19
N ILE A 293 12.64 9.53 -8.92
CA ILE A 293 13.58 10.51 -8.37
C ILE A 293 12.84 11.52 -7.49
N MET A 294 11.73 12.09 -8.00
CA MET A 294 10.89 13.02 -7.23
C MET A 294 10.26 12.34 -6.02
N ALA A 295 9.85 11.08 -6.15
CA ALA A 295 9.33 10.30 -5.02
C ALA A 295 10.36 10.06 -3.92
N GLY A 296 11.64 9.90 -4.30
CA GLY A 296 12.74 9.79 -3.35
C GLY A 296 13.00 11.08 -2.55
N LEU A 297 12.74 12.25 -3.14
CA LEU A 297 13.06 13.55 -2.54
C LEU A 297 12.20 13.88 -1.30
N TYR A 298 10.97 13.35 -1.23
CA TYR A 298 10.08 13.59 -0.10
C TYR A 298 10.02 12.43 0.91
N ARG A 299 10.74 11.33 0.67
CA ARG A 299 10.81 10.20 1.61
C ARG A 299 11.72 10.53 2.79
N PRO A 300 11.47 9.96 3.99
CA PRO A 300 12.38 10.14 5.12
C PRO A 300 13.82 9.77 4.76
N PHE A 301 14.76 10.67 5.05
CA PHE A 301 16.16 10.57 4.64
C PHE A 301 16.79 9.26 5.12
N TRP A 302 16.58 8.89 6.38
CA TRP A 302 17.09 7.62 6.92
C TRP A 302 16.49 6.40 6.23
N GLY A 303 15.24 6.49 5.75
CA GLY A 303 14.61 5.45 4.94
C GLY A 303 15.29 5.30 3.57
N VAL A 304 15.69 6.41 2.95
CA VAL A 304 16.43 6.42 1.68
C VAL A 304 17.84 5.87 1.86
N VAL A 305 18.58 6.34 2.88
CA VAL A 305 19.93 5.86 3.21
C VAL A 305 19.92 4.37 3.51
N GLY A 306 18.95 3.88 4.30
CA GLY A 306 18.81 2.45 4.59
C GLY A 306 18.54 1.62 3.34
N SER A 307 17.72 2.13 2.42
CA SER A 307 17.43 1.44 1.15
C SER A 307 18.66 1.41 0.24
N PHE A 308 19.41 2.52 0.16
CA PHE A 308 20.66 2.61 -0.60
C PHE A 308 21.73 1.66 -0.05
N ALA A 309 21.90 1.63 1.27
CA ALA A 309 22.81 0.68 1.92
C ALA A 309 22.41 -0.77 1.64
N GLY A 310 21.11 -1.09 1.67
CA GLY A 310 20.59 -2.40 1.30
C GLY A 310 20.95 -2.82 -0.13
N VAL A 311 20.81 -1.91 -1.10
CA VAL A 311 21.21 -2.15 -2.50
C VAL A 311 22.72 -2.37 -2.61
N ILE A 312 23.55 -1.55 -1.94
CA ILE A 312 25.01 -1.73 -1.95
C ILE A 312 25.40 -3.09 -1.38
N VAL A 313 24.83 -3.47 -0.23
CA VAL A 313 25.12 -4.77 0.40
C VAL A 313 24.69 -5.90 -0.53
N HIS A 314 23.49 -5.81 -1.12
CA HIS A 314 23.02 -6.81 -2.07
C HIS A 314 23.96 -6.96 -3.27
N THR A 315 24.38 -5.86 -3.88
CA THR A 315 25.30 -5.83 -5.03
C THR A 315 26.69 -6.35 -4.67
N ALA A 316 27.21 -6.04 -3.49
CA ALA A 316 28.53 -6.48 -3.05
C ALA A 316 28.55 -7.96 -2.61
N VAL A 317 27.47 -8.43 -1.97
CA VAL A 317 27.37 -9.79 -1.43
C VAL A 317 26.99 -10.80 -2.51
N SER A 318 26.25 -10.41 -3.55
CA SER A 318 25.80 -11.36 -4.59
C SER A 318 26.96 -12.07 -5.32
N PRO A 319 28.05 -11.41 -5.74
CA PRO A 319 29.22 -12.09 -6.30
C PRO A 319 29.88 -13.08 -5.34
N ILE A 320 29.90 -12.75 -4.04
CA ILE A 320 30.49 -13.61 -3.00
C ILE A 320 29.64 -14.88 -2.86
N LEU A 321 28.31 -14.74 -2.83
CA LEU A 321 27.40 -15.88 -2.77
C LEU A 321 27.48 -16.75 -4.02
N TYR A 322 27.64 -16.15 -5.20
CA TYR A 322 27.83 -16.88 -6.45
C TYR A 322 29.13 -17.70 -6.44
N THR A 323 30.25 -17.11 -6.02
CA THR A 323 31.54 -17.83 -5.91
C THR A 323 31.54 -18.94 -4.86
N GLN A 324 30.68 -18.84 -3.84
CA GLN A 324 30.44 -19.89 -2.85
C GLN A 324 29.43 -20.97 -3.29
N GLY A 325 28.86 -20.85 -4.49
CA GLY A 325 27.94 -21.85 -5.05
C GLY A 325 26.50 -21.73 -4.55
N PHE A 326 26.12 -20.64 -3.88
CA PHE A 326 24.73 -20.41 -3.43
C PHE A 326 23.78 -19.92 -4.53
N MET A 327 24.29 -19.65 -5.74
CA MET A 327 23.50 -19.15 -6.88
C MET A 327 23.73 -20.02 -8.13
N PRO A 328 23.43 -21.34 -8.08
CA PRO A 328 23.76 -22.28 -9.15
C PRO A 328 22.96 -22.04 -10.43
N SER A 329 21.80 -21.41 -10.33
CA SER A 329 20.88 -21.23 -11.45
C SER A 329 21.26 -20.00 -12.29
N TRP A 330 22.16 -19.14 -11.80
CA TRP A 330 22.55 -17.91 -12.50
C TRP A 330 23.59 -18.17 -13.60
N LEU A 331 23.34 -17.60 -14.78
CA LEU A 331 24.23 -17.65 -15.94
C LEU A 331 24.62 -16.25 -16.39
N VAL A 332 25.83 -16.14 -16.94
CA VAL A 332 26.33 -14.88 -17.52
C VAL A 332 25.50 -14.51 -18.75
N GLY A 333 25.15 -13.23 -18.86
CA GLY A 333 24.35 -12.69 -19.98
C GLY A 333 22.85 -12.68 -19.72
N MET A 334 22.38 -13.14 -18.55
CA MET A 334 20.99 -12.92 -18.14
C MET A 334 20.71 -11.42 -17.89
N ASP A 335 19.52 -10.98 -18.29
CA ASP A 335 19.00 -9.65 -18.02
C ASP A 335 18.71 -9.44 -16.53
N THR A 336 18.48 -8.18 -16.15
CA THR A 336 18.18 -7.80 -14.76
C THR A 336 16.99 -8.58 -14.19
N ILE A 337 15.90 -8.75 -14.94
CA ILE A 337 14.68 -9.39 -14.43
C ILE A 337 14.92 -10.87 -14.18
N ARG A 338 15.48 -11.59 -15.15
CA ARG A 338 15.82 -13.01 -14.96
C ARG A 338 16.82 -13.20 -13.83
N THR A 339 17.86 -12.35 -13.76
CA THR A 339 18.83 -12.39 -12.66
C THR A 339 18.15 -12.20 -11.31
N GLN A 340 17.25 -11.24 -11.16
CA GLN A 340 16.48 -11.03 -9.93
C GLN A 340 15.59 -12.22 -9.57
N ILE A 341 14.91 -12.83 -10.54
CA ILE A 341 14.06 -14.01 -10.31
C ILE A 341 14.91 -15.19 -9.82
N VAL A 342 15.97 -15.50 -10.55
CA VAL A 342 16.81 -16.67 -10.32
C VAL A 342 17.57 -16.56 -8.99
N THR A 343 18.28 -15.44 -8.77
CA THR A 343 19.00 -15.20 -7.50
C THR A 343 18.03 -15.01 -6.31
N GLY A 344 16.81 -14.54 -6.59
CA GLY A 344 15.71 -14.52 -5.65
C GLY A 344 15.33 -15.91 -5.17
N VAL A 345 15.09 -16.85 -6.10
CA VAL A 345 14.76 -18.24 -5.80
C VAL A 345 15.91 -18.94 -5.08
N ASP A 346 17.14 -18.75 -5.54
CA ASP A 346 18.32 -19.44 -5.00
C ASP A 346 18.66 -19.00 -3.56
N PHE A 347 18.60 -17.71 -3.24
CA PHE A 347 19.02 -17.20 -1.92
C PHE A 347 18.19 -16.02 -1.38
N TRP A 348 18.01 -14.96 -2.17
CA TRP A 348 17.56 -13.66 -1.63
C TRP A 348 16.12 -13.67 -1.08
N ARG A 349 15.23 -14.52 -1.60
CA ARG A 349 13.88 -14.68 -1.03
C ARG A 349 13.93 -15.30 0.37
N ALA A 350 14.73 -16.35 0.58
CA ALA A 350 14.91 -16.96 1.89
C ALA A 350 15.52 -15.98 2.91
N PHE A 351 16.52 -15.21 2.48
CA PHE A 351 17.11 -14.16 3.30
C PHE A 351 16.10 -13.06 3.69
N SER A 352 15.28 -12.60 2.75
CA SER A 352 14.21 -11.62 3.00
C SER A 352 13.13 -12.14 3.96
N ILE A 353 12.75 -13.42 3.85
CA ILE A 353 11.87 -14.09 4.83
C ILE A 353 12.50 -14.05 6.23
N GLY A 354 13.80 -14.32 6.34
CA GLY A 354 14.54 -14.24 7.60
C GLY A 354 14.52 -12.84 8.23
N ILE A 355 14.75 -11.79 7.42
CA ILE A 355 14.70 -10.39 7.89
C ILE A 355 13.29 -10.03 8.38
N THR A 356 12.26 -10.34 7.58
CA THR A 356 10.87 -10.01 7.93
C THR A 356 10.41 -10.73 9.19
N LEU A 357 10.79 -11.99 9.40
CA LEU A 357 10.57 -12.72 10.64
C LEU A 357 11.30 -12.07 11.82
N ALA A 358 12.57 -11.69 11.66
CA ALA A 358 13.33 -11.04 12.73
C ALA A 358 12.71 -9.69 13.15
N VAL A 359 12.34 -8.85 12.18
CA VAL A 359 11.64 -7.58 12.43
C VAL A 359 10.31 -7.82 13.12
N THR A 360 9.54 -8.82 12.68
CA THR A 360 8.28 -9.18 13.30
C THR A 360 8.47 -9.60 14.76
N ILE A 361 9.45 -10.45 15.06
CA ILE A 361 9.77 -10.90 16.43
C ILE A 361 10.17 -9.71 17.31
N ILE A 362 11.03 -8.81 16.80
CA ILE A 362 11.46 -7.61 17.53
C ILE A 362 10.26 -6.71 17.83
N SER A 363 9.39 -6.48 16.85
CA SER A 363 8.19 -5.66 17.03
C SER A 363 7.23 -6.27 18.03
N LEU A 364 6.97 -7.59 17.96
CA LEU A 364 6.15 -8.30 18.94
C LEU A 364 6.76 -8.23 20.34
N TYR A 365 8.08 -8.40 20.46
CA TYR A 365 8.78 -8.25 21.73
C TYR A 365 8.62 -6.85 22.32
N GLN A 366 8.77 -5.80 21.51
CA GLN A 366 8.59 -4.42 21.95
C GLN A 366 7.15 -4.16 22.42
N VAL A 367 6.15 -4.66 21.69
CA VAL A 367 4.73 -4.57 22.09
C VAL A 367 4.51 -5.26 23.44
N MET A 368 4.98 -6.49 23.60
CA MET A 368 4.86 -7.24 24.85
C MET A 368 5.59 -6.55 26.01
N ALA A 369 6.78 -6.00 25.78
CA ALA A 369 7.55 -5.29 26.79
C ALA A 369 6.83 -4.02 27.25
N THR A 370 6.29 -3.22 26.32
CA THR A 370 5.50 -2.02 26.62
C THR A 370 4.22 -2.37 27.37
N ALA A 371 3.51 -3.44 26.96
CA ALA A 371 2.31 -3.90 27.64
C ALA A 371 2.59 -4.36 29.09
N ARG A 372 3.68 -5.11 29.31
CA ARG A 372 4.11 -5.53 30.65
C ARG A 372 4.48 -4.35 31.53
N LYS A 373 5.20 -3.37 30.98
CA LYS A 373 5.56 -2.14 31.71
C LYS A 373 4.32 -1.38 32.15
N ARG A 374 3.36 -1.19 31.23
CA ARG A 374 2.09 -0.51 31.52
C ARG A 374 1.23 -1.26 32.52
N ARG A 375 1.24 -2.60 32.50
CA ARG A 375 0.52 -3.41 33.49
C ARG A 375 1.10 -3.22 34.89
N ARG A 376 2.44 -3.23 35.03
CA ARG A 376 3.13 -2.93 36.30
C ARG A 376 2.82 -1.53 36.81
N GLU A 377 2.82 -0.53 35.92
CA GLU A 377 2.48 0.85 36.27
C GLU A 377 1.01 0.98 36.74
N TRP A 378 0.10 0.21 36.13
CA TRP A 378 -1.30 0.11 36.58
C TRP A 378 -1.44 -0.56 37.94
N ASP A 379 -0.71 -1.66 38.16
CA ASP A 379 -0.70 -2.41 39.43
C ASP A 379 -0.07 -1.56 40.56
N GLU A 380 0.87 -0.67 40.23
CA GLU A 380 1.50 0.29 41.16
C GLU A 380 0.65 1.56 41.39
N GLY A 381 -0.51 1.70 40.73
CA GLY A 381 -1.39 2.87 40.87
C GLY A 381 -0.81 4.16 40.31
N ILE A 382 0.29 4.09 39.55
CA ILE A 382 0.97 5.25 38.96
C ILE A 382 0.32 5.52 37.60
N SER A 383 -0.63 6.47 37.57
CA SER A 383 -1.21 6.97 36.31
C SER A 383 -0.17 7.79 35.55
N ILE A 384 0.58 7.14 34.64
CA ILE A 384 1.47 7.83 33.71
C ILE A 384 0.66 8.39 32.54
N ASP A 385 -0.10 9.45 32.79
CA ASP A 385 -0.54 10.35 31.72
C ASP A 385 0.61 11.28 31.26
N GLY A 386 1.80 11.12 31.85
CA GLY A 386 2.96 12.02 31.69
C GLY A 386 4.03 11.64 30.66
N ALA A 387 3.90 10.55 29.89
CA ALA A 387 4.99 10.11 29.00
C ALA A 387 5.13 10.92 27.70
N ALA A 388 4.26 11.90 27.45
CA ALA A 388 4.32 12.76 26.27
C ALA A 388 3.90 14.20 26.57
N GLY A 389 4.48 14.83 27.60
CA GLY A 389 4.63 16.30 27.75
C GLY A 389 3.40 17.23 27.66
N LYS A 390 2.19 16.74 27.42
CA LYS A 390 0.95 17.50 27.32
C LYS A 390 -0.14 16.73 28.05
N THR A 391 -0.36 17.08 29.32
CA THR A 391 -1.48 16.59 30.12
C THR A 391 -2.74 17.23 29.56
N TYR A 392 -3.55 16.46 28.83
CA TYR A 392 -4.85 16.94 28.39
C TYR A 392 -5.79 16.95 29.60
N PRO A 393 -6.60 17.99 29.80
CA PRO A 393 -7.56 18.04 30.90
C PRO A 393 -8.57 16.90 30.72
N ALA A 394 -8.94 16.23 31.83
CA ALA A 394 -9.89 15.10 31.81
C ALA A 394 -11.29 15.48 31.31
N THR A 395 -11.62 16.77 31.34
CA THR A 395 -12.84 17.36 30.79
C THR A 395 -12.55 18.06 29.48
N CYS A 396 -13.51 17.99 28.55
CA CYS A 396 -13.46 18.70 27.27
C CYS A 396 -13.06 20.18 27.44
N GLN A 397 -12.08 20.66 26.65
CA GLN A 397 -11.60 22.04 26.67
C GLN A 397 -12.64 23.07 26.20
N HIS A 398 -13.71 22.63 25.52
CA HIS A 398 -14.80 23.50 25.11
C HIS A 398 -15.52 24.09 26.33
N ALA A 399 -15.57 25.43 26.43
CA ALA A 399 -16.05 26.16 27.61
C ALA A 399 -17.45 25.76 28.11
N SER A 400 -18.30 25.21 27.25
CA SER A 400 -19.66 24.75 27.57
C SER A 400 -19.83 23.23 27.74
N CYS A 401 -18.75 22.45 27.66
CA CYS A 401 -18.83 20.99 27.68
C CYS A 401 -18.10 20.36 28.87
N ARG A 402 -18.84 19.63 29.73
CA ARG A 402 -18.28 18.86 30.86
C ARG A 402 -18.13 17.36 30.56
N GLN A 403 -18.20 16.96 29.29
CA GLN A 403 -17.98 15.57 28.90
C GLN A 403 -16.50 15.19 29.06
N PRO A 404 -16.19 13.91 29.30
CA PRO A 404 -14.81 13.45 29.37
C PRO A 404 -14.10 13.73 28.04
N SER A 405 -12.83 14.13 28.12
CA SER A 405 -11.99 14.26 26.94
C SER A 405 -11.57 12.86 26.46
N GLU A 406 -11.98 12.49 25.25
CA GLU A 406 -11.58 11.20 24.67
C GLU A 406 -10.36 11.35 23.76
N VAL A 407 -10.27 12.47 23.05
CA VAL A 407 -9.20 12.74 22.09
C VAL A 407 -8.67 14.15 22.31
N ARG A 408 -7.36 14.27 22.60
CA ARG A 408 -6.62 15.56 22.70
C ARG A 408 -7.30 16.63 23.57
N GLY A 409 -7.95 16.24 24.66
CA GLY A 409 -8.60 17.20 25.55
C GLY A 409 -9.98 17.67 25.09
N TYR A 410 -10.53 17.13 24.00
CA TYR A 410 -11.88 17.42 23.51
C TYR A 410 -12.79 16.18 23.58
N CYS A 411 -14.10 16.40 23.66
CA CYS A 411 -15.09 15.32 23.50
C CYS A 411 -15.46 15.15 22.02
N LEU A 412 -15.80 13.92 21.63
CA LEU A 412 -16.10 13.55 20.25
C LEU A 412 -17.17 14.43 19.59
N LYS A 413 -18.22 14.76 20.37
CA LYS A 413 -19.34 15.58 19.90
C LYS A 413 -18.94 17.00 19.50
N HIS A 414 -18.02 17.64 20.25
CA HIS A 414 -17.59 19.02 19.96
C HIS A 414 -16.48 19.06 18.92
N LEU A 415 -15.72 17.98 18.78
CA LEU A 415 -14.76 17.82 17.69
C LEU A 415 -15.48 17.66 16.35
N GLY A 416 -16.70 17.09 16.33
CA GLY A 416 -17.44 16.82 15.09
C GLY A 416 -16.85 15.68 14.26
N ARG A 417 -15.85 14.97 14.81
CA ARG A 417 -15.23 13.79 14.21
C ARG A 417 -16.24 12.65 14.25
N GLY A 418 -16.71 12.19 13.08
CA GLY A 418 -17.70 11.12 12.91
C GLY A 418 -17.17 9.74 13.34
N ASP A 419 -16.87 9.59 14.62
CA ASP A 419 -16.23 8.42 15.19
C ASP A 419 -17.18 7.22 15.32
N PHE A 420 -16.72 6.05 14.91
CA PHE A 420 -17.46 4.80 15.00
C PHE A 420 -17.23 4.11 16.35
N ASN A 421 -18.24 3.41 16.83
CA ASN A 421 -18.08 2.57 18.02
C ASN A 421 -17.14 1.40 17.70
N ILE A 422 -16.04 1.29 18.46
CA ILE A 422 -15.01 0.25 18.30
C ILE A 422 -15.63 -1.16 18.34
N TRP A 423 -16.65 -1.40 19.17
CA TRP A 423 -17.30 -2.71 19.23
C TRP A 423 -18.00 -3.08 17.92
N ILE A 424 -18.64 -2.12 17.25
CA ILE A 424 -19.26 -2.34 15.94
C ILE A 424 -18.17 -2.67 14.91
N CYS A 425 -17.03 -1.97 14.95
CA CYS A 425 -15.90 -2.28 14.08
C CYS A 425 -15.37 -3.70 14.30
N VAL A 426 -15.22 -4.14 15.56
CA VAL A 426 -14.77 -5.51 15.89
C VAL A 426 -15.75 -6.56 15.40
N VAL A 427 -17.06 -6.34 15.57
CA VAL A 427 -18.09 -7.28 15.09
C VAL A 427 -18.10 -7.35 13.57
N LEU A 428 -18.11 -6.20 12.88
CA LEU A 428 -18.08 -6.15 11.42
C LEU A 428 -16.80 -6.74 10.84
N PHE A 429 -15.65 -6.50 11.48
CA PHE A 429 -14.39 -7.15 11.14
C PHE A 429 -14.51 -8.68 11.29
N SER A 430 -15.09 -9.15 12.39
CA SER A 430 -15.27 -10.59 12.65
C SER A 430 -16.14 -11.26 11.59
N VAL A 431 -17.25 -10.62 11.21
CA VAL A 431 -18.12 -11.09 10.11
C VAL A 431 -17.36 -11.10 8.79
N ALA A 432 -16.60 -10.05 8.49
CA ALA A 432 -15.83 -9.96 7.27
C ALA A 432 -14.65 -10.95 7.21
N ALA A 433 -14.05 -11.27 8.36
CA ALA A 433 -12.98 -12.26 8.50
C ALA A 433 -13.50 -13.71 8.35
N LEU A 434 -14.77 -13.95 8.70
CA LEU A 434 -15.43 -15.25 8.47
C LEU A 434 -15.73 -15.51 7.00
N TYR A 435 -15.95 -14.48 6.19
CA TYR A 435 -16.27 -14.62 4.76
C TYR A 435 -15.29 -15.52 3.97
N PRO A 436 -13.96 -15.28 3.96
CA PRO A 436 -13.04 -16.15 3.24
C PRO A 436 -13.03 -17.58 3.80
N ILE A 437 -13.27 -17.77 5.10
CA ILE A 437 -13.31 -19.10 5.73
C ILE A 437 -14.54 -19.87 5.26
N VAL A 438 -15.71 -19.23 5.28
CA VAL A 438 -16.96 -19.80 4.78
C VAL A 438 -16.83 -20.12 3.30
N LEU A 439 -16.34 -19.17 2.51
CA LEU A 439 -16.15 -19.32 1.06
C LEU A 439 -15.19 -20.48 0.73
N ALA A 440 -14.07 -20.59 1.46
CA ALA A 440 -13.14 -21.70 1.29
C ALA A 440 -13.80 -23.05 1.58
N LYS A 441 -14.59 -23.16 2.65
CA LYS A 441 -15.26 -24.41 3.00
C LYS A 441 -16.38 -24.78 2.03
N THR A 442 -17.10 -23.79 1.49
CA THR A 442 -18.19 -24.02 0.53
C THR A 442 -17.67 -24.39 -0.85
N LEU A 443 -16.61 -23.73 -1.32
CA LEU A 443 -16.04 -23.98 -2.65
C LEU A 443 -15.14 -25.23 -2.68
N PHE A 444 -14.46 -25.53 -1.57
CA PHE A 444 -13.49 -26.63 -1.50
C PHE A 444 -13.75 -27.54 -0.30
N PRO A 445 -14.91 -28.22 -0.25
CA PRO A 445 -15.33 -28.99 0.93
C PRO A 445 -14.40 -30.17 1.24
N THR A 446 -13.78 -30.76 0.21
CA THR A 446 -12.86 -31.91 0.27
C THR A 446 -11.45 -31.48 0.70
N LEU A 447 -10.98 -30.35 0.20
CA LEU A 447 -9.65 -29.80 0.51
C LEU A 447 -9.59 -29.16 1.89
N VAL A 448 -10.64 -28.39 2.25
CA VAL A 448 -10.73 -27.70 3.54
C VAL A 448 -11.26 -28.67 4.59
N THR A 449 -10.36 -29.53 5.05
CA THR A 449 -10.57 -30.41 6.21
C THR A 449 -10.74 -29.60 7.49
N THR A 450 -11.25 -30.23 8.55
CA THR A 450 -11.42 -29.60 9.87
C THR A 450 -10.11 -29.01 10.40
N GLY A 451 -8.97 -29.65 10.13
CA GLY A 451 -7.65 -29.15 10.51
C GLY A 451 -7.29 -27.84 9.80
N LEU A 452 -7.49 -27.77 8.48
CA LEU A 452 -7.22 -26.55 7.71
C LEU A 452 -8.16 -25.40 8.09
N LEU A 453 -9.41 -25.72 8.44
CA LEU A 453 -10.39 -24.72 8.92
C LEU A 453 -9.94 -24.10 10.26
N LEU A 454 -9.43 -24.90 11.20
CA LEU A 454 -8.86 -24.38 12.46
C LEU A 454 -7.64 -23.49 12.19
N VAL A 455 -6.79 -23.86 11.23
CA VAL A 455 -5.67 -23.02 10.79
C VAL A 455 -6.17 -21.70 10.23
N PHE A 456 -7.19 -21.71 9.36
CA PHE A 456 -7.77 -20.49 8.80
C PHE A 456 -8.38 -19.59 9.88
N PHE A 457 -9.04 -20.17 10.87
CA PHE A 457 -9.57 -19.43 12.01
C PHE A 457 -8.45 -18.79 12.84
N GLY A 458 -7.40 -19.55 13.16
CA GLY A 458 -6.22 -19.03 13.83
C GLY A 458 -5.53 -17.91 13.03
N ILE A 459 -5.45 -18.06 11.71
CA ILE A 459 -4.89 -17.02 10.86
C ILE A 459 -5.76 -15.75 10.88
N ALA A 460 -7.07 -15.89 10.69
CA ALA A 460 -7.98 -14.76 10.57
C ALA A 460 -8.14 -13.96 11.88
N PHE A 461 -8.17 -14.64 13.03
CA PHE A 461 -8.50 -14.01 14.33
C PHE A 461 -7.29 -13.79 15.25
N ILE A 462 -6.16 -14.45 15.00
CA ILE A 462 -4.96 -14.30 15.83
C ILE A 462 -3.84 -13.67 15.00
N TYR A 463 -3.44 -14.33 13.92
CA TYR A 463 -2.30 -13.88 13.12
C TYR A 463 -2.57 -12.52 12.43
N ALA A 464 -3.66 -12.40 11.68
CA ALA A 464 -3.95 -11.21 10.88
C ALA A 464 -4.12 -9.95 11.74
N PRO A 465 -4.85 -9.96 12.87
CA PRO A 465 -4.94 -8.78 13.75
C PRO A 465 -3.60 -8.40 14.38
N ILE A 466 -2.81 -9.39 14.84
CA ILE A 466 -1.49 -9.15 15.44
C ILE A 466 -0.54 -8.53 14.41
N MET A 467 -0.49 -9.10 13.20
CA MET A 467 0.36 -8.59 12.14
C MET A 467 -0.09 -7.23 11.64
N SER A 468 -1.40 -7.00 11.54
CA SER A 468 -1.93 -5.69 11.15
C SER A 468 -1.58 -4.63 12.19
N PHE A 469 -1.59 -4.97 13.48
CA PHE A 469 -1.15 -4.07 14.55
C PHE A 469 0.35 -3.77 14.49
N VAL A 470 1.19 -4.80 14.33
CA VAL A 470 2.64 -4.62 14.17
C VAL A 470 2.96 -3.77 12.95
N SER A 471 2.30 -4.05 11.82
CA SER A 471 2.47 -3.31 10.57
C SER A 471 2.03 -1.86 10.71
N ALA A 472 0.84 -1.58 11.29
CA ALA A 472 0.36 -0.21 11.53
C ALA A 472 1.29 0.59 12.46
N ARG A 473 1.87 -0.05 13.47
CA ARG A 473 2.79 0.61 14.39
C ARG A 473 4.14 0.92 13.72
N LEU A 474 4.67 0.00 12.92
CA LEU A 474 5.87 0.27 12.13
C LEU A 474 5.62 1.38 11.13
N ASP A 475 4.49 1.33 10.43
CA ASP A 475 4.11 2.38 9.51
C ASP A 475 4.00 3.76 10.18
N GLY A 476 3.35 3.81 11.36
CA GLY A 476 3.30 5.03 12.17
C GLY A 476 4.66 5.54 12.66
N LEU A 477 5.69 4.70 12.78
CA LEU A 477 7.03 5.09 13.25
C LEU A 477 8.01 5.41 12.13
N ILE A 478 7.97 4.63 11.04
CA ILE A 478 8.99 4.64 9.98
C ILE A 478 8.40 4.81 8.57
N GLY A 479 7.07 4.89 8.41
CA GLY A 479 6.40 4.98 7.11
C GLY A 479 6.58 3.74 6.26
N ARG A 480 6.69 2.56 6.88
CA ARG A 480 6.80 1.27 6.21
C ARG A 480 6.00 0.18 6.90
N GLU A 481 5.26 -0.56 6.10
CA GLU A 481 4.56 -1.77 6.46
C GLU A 481 5.50 -2.99 6.50
N VAL A 482 5.10 -4.00 7.29
CA VAL A 482 5.77 -5.30 7.31
C VAL A 482 4.73 -6.39 7.15
N ALA A 483 4.98 -7.28 6.19
CA ALA A 483 4.24 -8.51 6.00
C ALA A 483 5.24 -9.66 5.85
N ILE A 484 4.89 -10.82 6.40
CA ILE A 484 5.66 -12.04 6.16
C ILE A 484 5.31 -12.52 4.75
N PRO A 485 6.28 -12.62 3.84
CA PRO A 485 6.02 -13.02 2.46
C PRO A 485 5.76 -14.53 2.38
N TYR A 486 5.06 -14.94 1.32
CA TYR A 486 4.81 -16.35 0.96
C TYR A 486 4.03 -17.20 1.97
N ILE A 487 3.21 -16.60 2.84
CA ILE A 487 2.41 -17.38 3.80
C ILE A 487 1.40 -18.28 3.09
N ASN A 488 0.74 -17.78 2.05
CA ASN A 488 -0.25 -18.56 1.33
C ASN A 488 0.43 -19.80 0.73
N GLU A 489 1.55 -19.59 0.04
CA GLU A 489 2.36 -20.62 -0.57
C GLU A 489 2.88 -21.61 0.47
N ALA A 490 3.35 -21.15 1.62
CA ALA A 490 3.77 -22.02 2.72
C ALA A 490 2.62 -22.92 3.20
N ILE A 491 1.40 -22.37 3.36
CA ILE A 491 0.22 -23.16 3.73
C ILE A 491 -0.10 -24.18 2.63
N ILE A 492 -0.10 -23.75 1.35
CA ILE A 492 -0.33 -24.62 0.19
C ILE A 492 0.64 -25.81 0.23
N PHE A 493 1.94 -25.57 0.37
CA PHE A 493 2.95 -26.63 0.42
C PHE A 493 2.79 -27.54 1.65
N LEU A 494 2.45 -26.98 2.81
CA LEU A 494 2.23 -27.77 4.04
C LEU A 494 1.00 -28.68 3.96
N THR A 495 0.00 -28.35 3.15
CA THR A 495 -1.16 -29.24 2.95
C THR A 495 -0.81 -30.51 2.18
N GLY A 496 0.27 -30.51 1.39
CA GLY A 496 0.65 -31.62 0.52
C GLY A 496 -0.32 -31.91 -0.63
N TYR A 497 -1.35 -31.08 -0.84
CA TYR A 497 -2.32 -31.27 -1.91
C TYR A 497 -1.68 -31.05 -3.28
N ARG A 498 -1.94 -31.98 -4.20
CA ARG A 498 -1.46 -31.93 -5.58
C ARG A 498 -2.66 -31.77 -6.50
N GLY A 499 -2.97 -30.52 -6.85
CA GLY A 499 -4.06 -30.16 -7.75
C GLY A 499 -4.10 -28.65 -7.99
N VAL A 500 -4.89 -28.21 -8.96
CA VAL A 500 -5.01 -26.78 -9.30
C VAL A 500 -5.92 -26.06 -8.30
N ASP A 501 -6.92 -26.74 -7.74
CA ASP A 501 -7.93 -26.19 -6.83
C ASP A 501 -7.37 -25.38 -5.66
N ILE A 502 -6.24 -25.83 -5.10
CA ILE A 502 -5.63 -25.18 -3.94
C ILE A 502 -5.15 -23.75 -4.21
N TRP A 503 -4.82 -23.44 -5.47
CA TRP A 503 -4.39 -22.10 -5.90
C TRP A 503 -5.55 -21.09 -5.93
N PHE A 504 -6.79 -21.59 -5.89
CA PHE A 504 -8.00 -20.77 -5.89
C PHE A 504 -8.64 -20.62 -4.50
N VAL A 505 -8.04 -21.20 -3.46
CA VAL A 505 -8.56 -21.11 -2.10
C VAL A 505 -8.39 -19.69 -1.55
N PRO A 506 -9.47 -19.05 -1.03
CA PRO A 506 -9.37 -17.73 -0.45
C PRO A 506 -8.72 -17.79 0.94
N PHE A 507 -7.42 -17.49 1.02
CA PHE A 507 -6.68 -17.45 2.28
C PHE A 507 -6.95 -16.16 3.09
N PRO A 508 -7.25 -16.25 4.41
CA PRO A 508 -7.53 -15.09 5.26
C PRO A 508 -6.26 -14.38 5.77
N THR A 509 -5.27 -14.15 4.91
CA THR A 509 -3.93 -13.66 5.29
C THR A 509 -3.72 -12.15 5.07
N ARG A 510 -4.81 -11.42 4.85
CA ARG A 510 -4.76 -9.96 4.59
C ARG A 510 -4.14 -9.21 5.77
N ASN A 511 -3.20 -8.31 5.44
CA ASN A 511 -2.64 -7.34 6.36
C ASN A 511 -3.39 -6.02 6.20
N TYR A 512 -3.83 -5.44 7.31
CA TYR A 512 -4.60 -4.19 7.33
C TYR A 512 -3.82 -3.00 7.91
N GLY A 513 -2.51 -3.16 8.14
CA GLY A 513 -1.66 -2.18 8.81
C GLY A 513 -1.66 -0.79 8.17
N GLY A 514 -1.37 -0.71 6.86
CA GLY A 514 -1.31 0.58 6.15
C GLY A 514 -2.62 1.34 6.08
N HIS A 515 -3.75 0.73 6.45
CA HIS A 515 -5.03 1.44 6.47
C HIS A 515 -5.11 2.45 7.62
N ALA A 516 -4.31 2.28 8.68
CA ALA A 516 -4.23 3.25 9.76
C ALA A 516 -3.69 4.60 9.28
N GLU A 517 -2.71 4.60 8.36
CA GLU A 517 -2.22 5.82 7.71
C GLU A 517 -3.34 6.49 6.93
N GLY A 518 -4.13 5.74 6.16
CA GLY A 518 -5.27 6.29 5.42
C GLY A 518 -6.21 7.10 6.31
N PHE A 519 -6.61 6.56 7.47
CA PHE A 519 -7.44 7.31 8.44
C PHE A 519 -6.72 8.50 9.06
N ARG A 520 -5.40 8.43 9.21
CA ARG A 520 -4.60 9.58 9.64
C ARG A 520 -4.60 10.69 8.61
N VAL A 521 -4.56 10.36 7.32
CA VAL A 521 -4.70 11.35 6.24
C VAL A 521 -6.10 11.98 6.29
N VAL A 522 -7.16 11.19 6.47
CA VAL A 522 -8.53 11.72 6.66
C VAL A 522 -8.58 12.69 7.85
N GLU A 523 -7.94 12.35 8.97
CA GLU A 523 -7.89 13.23 10.14
C GLU A 523 -7.21 14.56 9.87
N LEU A 524 -6.16 14.55 9.04
CA LEU A 524 -5.39 15.73 8.68
C LEU A 524 -6.10 16.62 7.66
N THR A 525 -6.93 16.06 6.79
CA THR A 525 -7.66 16.81 5.76
C THR A 525 -9.00 17.40 6.24
N GLY A 526 -9.49 16.97 7.41
CA GLY A 526 -10.57 17.60 8.16
C GLY A 526 -11.96 17.17 7.76
#